data_AF-A0A3N4ABK5-F1
#
_entry.id   AF-A0A3N4ABK5-F1
#
_cell.length_a   1.000
_cell.length_b   1.000
_cell.length_c   1.000
_cell.angle_alpha   90.00
_cell.angle_beta   90.00
_cell.angle_gamma   90.00
#
_symmetry.space_group_name_H-M   'P 1'
#
loop_
_entity.id
_entity.type
_entity.pdbx_description
1 polymer ?
#
loop_
_entity_poly.entity_id
_entity_poly.type
_entity_poly.pdbx_seq_one_letter_code
_entity_poly.pdbx_strand_id
1 'polypeptide(L)'
;MADKTGIEWTDATWNPIRGCSRVSEGCRNCYAEGVAKRFSGPGMPYEGLIAKGGQWNGKVRVVESAFDQPLRWVKPRRIFVNSMSDLFHEDVPFDVIAMIFSIMSVTTRHTYQILTKRPERMLAFFEWACDGLDYPFRIAEAWPPGLEWKPAGGGRGGYDNCGPNWPYENVWLGVSVEDQATADARIPLLLEAPAAVRWISAEPLLGPVNLPFVNFWCSVCGGTGMLGRFPGGACTRCAGRGEIPAISTDPRLGMPSTPMRRIDWVVAGGESGPKARPMHPEWAGVLRDQCVGAGVPFLFKQWGEWAPRGPAVMGYPSVEGVLRIRLTDLGENGSDLGAEGDNHAWMQRIGNKAAGRLLDGVLHDAYPGVANV
;
A
#
# COMPACT_ATOMS: atom_id res chain seq x y z
N MET A 1 4.32 -14.70 -16.81
CA MET A 1 5.48 -15.18 -16.02
C MET A 1 5.48 -14.40 -14.71
N ALA A 2 5.39 -15.09 -13.58
CA ALA A 2 5.07 -14.45 -12.29
C ALA A 2 5.63 -15.19 -11.05
N ASP A 3 6.48 -16.20 -11.23
CA ASP A 3 6.99 -17.05 -10.12
C ASP A 3 8.12 -16.40 -9.31
N LYS A 4 8.73 -15.33 -9.84
CA LYS A 4 9.71 -14.48 -9.15
C LYS A 4 9.54 -13.04 -9.66
N THR A 5 9.49 -12.08 -8.74
CA THR A 5 9.36 -10.65 -9.05
C THR A 5 10.58 -9.88 -8.57
N GLY A 6 10.87 -8.75 -9.21
CA GLY A 6 11.89 -7.80 -8.75
C GLY A 6 11.37 -6.83 -7.69
N ILE A 7 10.11 -6.97 -7.26
CA ILE A 7 9.50 -6.16 -6.21
C ILE A 7 9.93 -6.73 -4.86
N GLU A 8 10.70 -5.95 -4.11
CA GLU A 8 11.46 -6.40 -2.94
C GLU A 8 10.58 -6.95 -1.82
N TRP A 9 9.34 -6.49 -1.74
CA TRP A 9 8.43 -6.81 -0.65
C TRP A 9 7.45 -7.97 -0.90
N THR A 10 7.59 -8.67 -2.03
CA THR A 10 6.68 -9.75 -2.43
C THR A 10 7.42 -10.87 -3.18
N ASP A 11 6.90 -12.10 -3.14
CA ASP A 11 7.59 -13.26 -3.71
C ASP A 11 7.16 -13.51 -5.17
N ALA A 12 5.91 -13.18 -5.50
CA ALA A 12 5.30 -13.39 -6.80
C ALA A 12 4.30 -12.27 -7.14
N THR A 13 3.91 -12.18 -8.41
CA THR A 13 2.82 -11.29 -8.84
C THR A 13 1.69 -12.11 -9.45
N TRP A 14 0.45 -11.68 -9.27
CA TRP A 14 -0.70 -12.29 -9.93
C TRP A 14 -1.48 -11.19 -10.63
N ASN A 15 -1.59 -11.26 -11.95
CA ASN A 15 -2.12 -10.18 -12.78
C ASN A 15 -3.35 -10.64 -13.59
N PRO A 16 -4.50 -10.89 -12.93
CA PRO A 16 -5.75 -11.25 -13.58
C PRO A 16 -6.37 -10.10 -14.39
N ILE A 17 -5.92 -8.84 -14.19
CA ILE A 17 -6.34 -7.67 -14.97
C ILE A 17 -5.13 -7.00 -15.61
N ARG A 18 -5.31 -6.43 -16.80
CA ARG A 18 -4.34 -5.56 -17.48
C ARG A 18 -4.97 -4.24 -17.84
N GLY A 19 -4.16 -3.19 -17.90
CA GLY A 19 -4.63 -1.84 -18.19
C GLY A 19 -4.99 -1.08 -16.93
N CYS A 20 -5.06 0.24 -17.04
CA CYS A 20 -5.37 1.16 -15.95
C CYS A 20 -5.72 2.55 -16.50
N SER A 21 -5.96 3.52 -15.63
CA SER A 21 -5.95 4.97 -15.92
C SER A 21 -5.22 5.70 -14.79
N ARG A 22 -4.65 6.86 -15.12
CA ARG A 22 -3.92 7.70 -14.17
C ARG A 22 -4.89 8.48 -13.29
N VAL A 23 -4.68 8.50 -11.97
CA VAL A 23 -5.57 9.18 -11.00
C VAL A 23 -4.84 10.14 -10.04
N SER A 24 -3.51 10.17 -10.06
CA SER A 24 -2.71 11.03 -9.18
C SER A 24 -1.35 11.33 -9.78
N GLU A 25 -0.61 12.23 -9.12
CA GLU A 25 0.75 12.61 -9.48
C GLU A 25 1.73 11.42 -9.47
N GLY A 26 1.49 10.42 -8.64
CA GLY A 26 2.26 9.16 -8.64
C GLY A 26 2.14 8.39 -9.95
N CYS A 27 1.09 8.62 -10.74
CA CYS A 27 0.89 7.97 -12.04
C CYS A 27 1.66 8.67 -13.18
N ARG A 28 2.22 9.87 -12.97
CA ARG A 28 2.87 10.67 -14.02
C ARG A 28 3.98 9.90 -14.75
N ASN A 29 4.80 9.18 -14.01
CA ASN A 29 5.91 8.36 -14.51
C ASN A 29 5.72 6.86 -14.24
N CYS A 30 4.48 6.39 -14.32
CA CYS A 30 4.12 4.99 -14.03
C CYS A 30 5.03 3.98 -14.76
N TYR A 31 5.77 3.17 -14.00
CA TYR A 31 6.66 2.15 -14.58
C TYR A 31 5.91 1.14 -15.46
N ALA A 32 4.65 0.86 -15.10
CA ALA A 32 3.85 -0.15 -15.76
C ALA A 32 3.53 0.24 -17.22
N GLU A 33 3.37 1.54 -17.51
CA GLU A 33 3.20 2.06 -18.87
C GLU A 33 4.44 1.81 -19.72
N GLY A 34 5.64 1.96 -19.14
CA GLY A 34 6.91 1.71 -19.83
C GLY A 34 7.04 0.24 -20.29
N VAL A 35 6.61 -0.70 -19.44
CA VAL A 35 6.57 -2.12 -19.80
C VAL A 35 5.45 -2.40 -20.79
N ALA A 36 4.24 -1.91 -20.53
CA ALA A 36 3.08 -2.17 -21.37
C ALA A 36 3.26 -1.64 -22.80
N LYS A 37 3.86 -0.46 -22.96
CA LYS A 37 4.24 0.10 -24.27
C LYS A 37 5.17 -0.81 -25.07
N ARG A 38 6.08 -1.54 -24.40
CA ARG A 38 6.97 -2.50 -25.08
C ARG A 38 6.23 -3.74 -25.57
N PHE A 39 5.12 -4.08 -24.94
CA PHE A 39 4.33 -5.28 -25.18
C PHE A 39 2.89 -4.96 -25.62
N SER A 40 2.71 -3.91 -26.45
CA SER A 40 1.40 -3.45 -26.93
C SER A 40 1.15 -3.66 -28.43
N GLY A 41 2.04 -4.39 -29.13
CA GLY A 41 1.84 -4.74 -30.54
C GLY A 41 0.72 -5.77 -30.76
N PRO A 42 0.37 -6.10 -32.02
CA PRO A 42 -0.65 -7.10 -32.33
C PRO A 42 -0.37 -8.46 -31.68
N GLY A 43 -1.37 -9.04 -31.03
CA GLY A 43 -1.28 -10.30 -30.28
C GLY A 43 -0.52 -10.22 -28.95
N MET A 44 0.00 -9.06 -28.57
CA MET A 44 0.79 -8.90 -27.34
C MET A 44 -0.09 -8.63 -26.12
N PRO A 45 0.42 -8.90 -24.90
CA PRO A 45 -0.34 -8.79 -23.66
C PRO A 45 -1.13 -7.50 -23.43
N TYR A 46 -0.61 -6.35 -23.91
CA TYR A 46 -1.19 -5.03 -23.73
C TYR A 46 -1.67 -4.38 -25.04
N GLU A 47 -1.93 -5.18 -26.07
CA GLU A 47 -2.52 -4.70 -27.33
C GLU A 47 -3.79 -3.88 -27.05
N GLY A 48 -3.86 -2.66 -27.58
CA GLY A 48 -5.04 -1.79 -27.44
C GLY A 48 -5.28 -1.20 -26.05
N LEU A 49 -4.31 -1.30 -25.12
CA LEU A 49 -4.40 -0.72 -23.76
C LEU A 49 -3.54 0.54 -23.57
N ILE A 50 -2.76 0.91 -24.60
CA ILE A 50 -1.82 2.04 -24.57
C ILE A 50 -2.22 3.08 -25.61
N ALA A 51 -2.26 4.35 -25.19
CA ALA A 51 -2.50 5.50 -26.04
C ALA A 51 -1.27 5.82 -26.89
N LYS A 52 -1.44 6.64 -27.94
CA LYS A 52 -0.33 7.03 -28.84
C LYS A 52 0.88 7.62 -28.09
N GLY A 53 0.66 8.34 -26.99
CA GLY A 53 1.71 8.92 -26.16
C GLY A 53 2.49 7.92 -25.29
N GLY A 54 2.07 6.65 -25.26
CA GLY A 54 2.69 5.59 -24.45
C GLY A 54 2.11 5.45 -23.04
N GLN A 55 1.10 6.24 -22.69
CA GLN A 55 0.35 6.13 -21.43
C GLN A 55 -0.74 5.08 -21.51
N TRP A 56 -1.25 4.65 -20.36
CA TRP A 56 -2.50 3.89 -20.34
C TRP A 56 -3.64 4.68 -21.00
N ASN A 57 -4.50 4.00 -21.76
CA ASN A 57 -5.64 4.63 -22.43
C ASN A 57 -6.95 4.57 -21.64
N GLY A 58 -6.90 4.09 -20.40
CA GLY A 58 -8.06 3.94 -19.52
C GLY A 58 -8.82 2.63 -19.65
N LYS A 59 -8.57 1.84 -20.69
CA LYS A 59 -9.21 0.54 -20.83
C LYS A 59 -8.55 -0.49 -19.93
N VAL A 60 -9.37 -1.38 -19.40
CA VAL A 60 -8.93 -2.61 -18.72
C VAL A 60 -9.32 -3.84 -19.53
N ARG A 61 -8.60 -4.93 -19.30
CA ARG A 61 -8.87 -6.25 -19.87
C ARG A 61 -8.73 -7.31 -18.81
N VAL A 62 -9.73 -8.17 -18.70
CA VAL A 62 -9.68 -9.39 -17.89
C VAL A 62 -8.82 -10.44 -18.57
N VAL A 63 -7.97 -11.11 -17.81
CA VAL A 63 -7.10 -12.20 -18.26
C VAL A 63 -7.58 -13.50 -17.62
N GLU A 64 -8.62 -14.09 -18.19
CA GLU A 64 -9.28 -15.29 -17.64
C GLU A 64 -8.29 -16.45 -17.40
N SER A 65 -7.34 -16.64 -18.31
CA SER A 65 -6.30 -17.67 -18.20
C SER A 65 -5.31 -17.46 -17.03
N ALA A 66 -5.36 -16.31 -16.36
CA ALA A 66 -4.58 -16.05 -15.16
C ALA A 66 -5.33 -16.37 -13.87
N PHE A 67 -6.66 -16.56 -13.88
CA PHE A 67 -7.44 -16.73 -12.65
C PHE A 67 -6.96 -17.93 -11.82
N ASP A 68 -6.76 -19.08 -12.45
CA ASP A 68 -6.38 -20.32 -11.77
C ASP A 68 -4.93 -20.34 -11.25
N GLN A 69 -4.14 -19.30 -11.53
CA GLN A 69 -2.71 -19.30 -11.28
C GLN A 69 -2.37 -19.59 -9.81
N PRO A 70 -3.05 -18.98 -8.81
CA PRO A 70 -2.76 -19.29 -7.42
C PRO A 70 -3.18 -20.71 -6.99
N LEU A 71 -4.15 -21.31 -7.66
CA LEU A 71 -4.55 -22.70 -7.39
C LEU A 71 -3.41 -23.67 -7.74
N ARG A 72 -2.63 -23.37 -8.78
CA ARG A 72 -1.49 -24.18 -9.25
C ARG A 72 -0.23 -24.04 -8.38
N TRP A 73 -0.16 -23.00 -7.56
CA TRP A 73 1.00 -22.74 -6.72
C TRP A 73 0.94 -23.53 -5.41
N VAL A 74 1.86 -24.49 -5.25
CA VAL A 74 1.89 -25.36 -4.06
C VAL A 74 2.57 -24.71 -2.85
N LYS A 75 3.73 -24.06 -3.04
CA LYS A 75 4.49 -23.44 -1.94
C LYS A 75 3.84 -22.13 -1.43
N PRO A 76 3.88 -21.83 -0.13
CA PRO A 76 3.50 -20.50 0.38
C PRO A 76 4.25 -19.37 -0.32
N ARG A 77 3.56 -18.26 -0.55
CA ARG A 77 4.05 -17.08 -1.27
C ARG A 77 3.33 -15.84 -0.76
N ARG A 78 4.04 -14.71 -0.68
CA ARG A 78 3.43 -13.37 -0.73
C ARG A 78 3.24 -12.98 -2.19
N ILE A 79 2.02 -12.61 -2.55
CA ILE A 79 1.60 -12.37 -3.92
C ILE A 79 1.08 -10.95 -4.03
N PHE A 80 1.74 -10.12 -4.83
CA PHE A 80 1.20 -8.82 -5.20
C PHE A 80 0.16 -8.99 -6.32
N VAL A 81 -1.10 -8.72 -5.98
CA VAL A 81 -2.22 -8.77 -6.90
C VAL A 81 -2.25 -7.49 -7.74
N ASN A 82 -2.33 -7.65 -9.06
CA ASN A 82 -2.41 -6.57 -10.04
C ASN A 82 -1.21 -5.62 -9.99
N SER A 83 0.01 -6.14 -10.02
CA SER A 83 1.23 -5.33 -10.10
C SER A 83 1.36 -4.46 -11.37
N MET A 84 0.47 -4.61 -12.36
CA MET A 84 0.50 -3.89 -13.65
C MET A 84 -0.85 -3.24 -13.99
N SER A 85 -1.76 -3.15 -13.03
CA SER A 85 -3.12 -2.64 -13.16
C SER A 85 -3.62 -2.18 -11.78
N ASP A 86 -4.86 -1.74 -11.66
CA ASP A 86 -5.50 -1.51 -10.37
C ASP A 86 -6.70 -2.45 -10.28
N LEU A 87 -6.78 -3.29 -9.23
CA LEU A 87 -7.87 -4.25 -9.06
C LEU A 87 -9.23 -3.54 -8.96
N PHE A 88 -9.24 -2.35 -8.36
CA PHE A 88 -10.44 -1.54 -8.15
C PHE A 88 -10.54 -0.41 -9.18
N HIS A 89 -10.06 -0.62 -10.41
CA HIS A 89 -10.39 0.26 -11.52
C HIS A 89 -11.91 0.22 -11.80
N GLU A 90 -12.49 1.38 -12.14
CA GLU A 90 -13.93 1.58 -12.38
C GLU A 90 -14.50 0.62 -13.43
N ASP A 91 -13.73 0.39 -14.51
CA ASP A 91 -14.09 -0.53 -15.59
C ASP A 91 -13.87 -2.02 -15.26
N VAL A 92 -13.37 -2.38 -14.07
CA VAL A 92 -13.34 -3.78 -13.63
C VAL A 92 -14.70 -4.13 -13.01
N PRO A 93 -15.45 -5.09 -13.59
CA PRO A 93 -16.73 -5.50 -13.04
C PRO A 93 -16.57 -6.11 -11.65
N PHE A 94 -17.52 -5.83 -10.75
CA PHE A 94 -17.46 -6.38 -9.40
C PHE A 94 -17.50 -7.90 -9.34
N ASP A 95 -18.20 -8.56 -10.27
CA ASP A 95 -18.21 -10.03 -10.38
C ASP A 95 -16.80 -10.59 -10.64
N VAL A 96 -15.97 -9.86 -11.40
CA VAL A 96 -14.58 -10.24 -11.66
C VAL A 96 -13.74 -10.08 -10.39
N ILE A 97 -13.95 -8.99 -9.64
CA ILE A 97 -13.28 -8.79 -8.34
C ILE A 97 -13.71 -9.90 -7.37
N ALA A 98 -15.00 -10.24 -7.32
CA ALA A 98 -15.55 -11.32 -6.49
C ALA A 98 -14.91 -12.67 -6.81
N MET A 99 -14.76 -13.00 -8.10
CA MET A 99 -14.05 -14.21 -8.54
C MET A 99 -12.58 -14.22 -8.08
N ILE A 100 -11.88 -13.09 -8.15
CA ILE A 100 -10.49 -13.00 -7.68
C ILE A 100 -10.43 -13.24 -6.16
N PHE A 101 -11.36 -12.64 -5.40
CA PHE A 101 -11.46 -12.87 -3.95
C PHE A 101 -11.87 -14.30 -3.59
N SER A 102 -12.71 -14.96 -4.39
CA SER A 102 -13.09 -16.36 -4.16
C SER A 102 -11.88 -17.28 -4.28
N ILE A 103 -10.98 -17.03 -5.24
CA ILE A 103 -9.72 -17.77 -5.38
C ILE A 103 -8.78 -17.51 -4.20
N MET A 104 -8.63 -16.24 -3.77
CA MET A 104 -7.82 -15.90 -2.60
C MET A 104 -8.34 -16.58 -1.32
N SER A 105 -9.66 -16.73 -1.19
CA SER A 105 -10.31 -17.33 -0.02
C SER A 105 -9.96 -18.81 0.19
N VAL A 106 -9.74 -19.57 -0.89
CA VAL A 106 -9.45 -21.02 -0.82
C VAL A 106 -7.97 -21.35 -0.91
N THR A 107 -7.14 -20.38 -1.29
CA THR A 107 -5.69 -20.54 -1.45
C THR A 107 -4.93 -19.94 -0.26
N THR A 108 -5.37 -20.31 0.94
CA THR A 108 -4.99 -19.73 2.24
C THR A 108 -3.51 -19.86 2.59
N ARG A 109 -2.81 -20.81 1.95
CA ARG A 109 -1.35 -20.95 2.01
C ARG A 109 -0.58 -19.75 1.44
N HIS A 110 -1.22 -18.88 0.68
CA HIS A 110 -0.62 -17.66 0.14
C HIS A 110 -1.14 -16.42 0.84
N THR A 111 -0.28 -15.43 0.99
CA THR A 111 -0.63 -14.09 1.43
C THR A 111 -0.77 -13.18 0.21
N TYR A 112 -1.89 -12.50 0.08
CA TYR A 112 -2.20 -11.59 -1.02
C TYR A 112 -2.05 -10.15 -0.56
N GLN A 113 -1.21 -9.39 -1.24
CA GLN A 113 -1.06 -7.96 -1.07
C GLN A 113 -1.82 -7.28 -2.19
N ILE A 114 -2.83 -6.48 -1.85
CA ILE A 114 -3.61 -5.67 -2.80
C ILE A 114 -3.29 -4.21 -2.52
N LEU A 115 -2.99 -3.46 -3.57
CA LEU A 115 -2.69 -2.02 -3.50
C LEU A 115 -3.57 -1.29 -4.51
N THR A 116 -4.20 -0.20 -4.07
CA THR A 116 -5.03 0.62 -4.96
C THR A 116 -4.83 2.12 -4.74
N LYS A 117 -5.16 2.91 -5.76
CA LYS A 117 -5.32 4.36 -5.64
C LYS A 117 -6.79 4.79 -5.62
N ARG A 118 -7.72 3.83 -5.58
CA ARG A 118 -9.18 4.01 -5.68
C ARG A 118 -9.90 3.39 -4.49
N PRO A 119 -9.58 3.81 -3.25
CA PRO A 119 -10.18 3.21 -2.06
C PRO A 119 -11.70 3.36 -1.98
N GLU A 120 -12.29 4.37 -2.61
CA GLU A 120 -13.74 4.55 -2.73
C GLU A 120 -14.37 3.37 -3.48
N ARG A 121 -13.73 2.94 -4.57
CA ARG A 121 -14.17 1.81 -5.39
C ARG A 121 -13.95 0.47 -4.67
N MET A 122 -12.91 0.38 -3.84
CA MET A 122 -12.69 -0.74 -2.94
C MET A 122 -13.81 -0.85 -1.88
N LEU A 123 -14.20 0.25 -1.24
CA LEU A 123 -15.32 0.25 -0.28
C LEU A 123 -16.64 -0.10 -0.95
N ALA A 124 -16.93 0.50 -2.12
CA ALA A 124 -18.13 0.17 -2.89
C ALA A 124 -18.17 -1.31 -3.30
N PHE A 125 -17.01 -1.94 -3.55
CA PHE A 125 -16.96 -3.38 -3.79
C PHE A 125 -17.40 -4.18 -2.57
N PHE A 126 -16.91 -3.84 -1.37
CA PHE A 126 -17.29 -4.56 -0.16
C PHE A 126 -18.75 -4.34 0.22
N GLU A 127 -19.27 -3.13 0.03
CA GLU A 127 -20.70 -2.85 0.18
C GLU A 127 -21.54 -3.71 -0.79
N TRP A 128 -21.16 -3.75 -2.07
CA TRP A 128 -21.81 -4.57 -3.08
C TRP A 128 -21.68 -6.08 -2.80
N ALA A 129 -20.53 -6.52 -2.29
CA ALA A 129 -20.23 -7.94 -2.10
C ALA A 129 -21.02 -8.54 -0.93
N CYS A 130 -21.25 -7.73 0.12
CA CYS A 130 -22.00 -8.14 1.30
C CYS A 130 -23.54 -7.94 1.11
N ASP A 131 -24.01 -7.20 0.08
CA ASP A 131 -25.42 -7.09 -0.35
C ASP A 131 -26.43 -6.77 0.77
N GLY A 132 -26.01 -5.96 1.75
CA GLY A 132 -26.80 -5.63 2.94
C GLY A 132 -26.97 -6.78 3.94
N LEU A 133 -26.28 -7.91 3.72
CA LEU A 133 -26.18 -9.05 4.62
C LEU A 133 -24.85 -9.03 5.34
N ASP A 134 -24.78 -9.68 6.50
CA ASP A 134 -23.55 -9.85 7.28
C ASP A 134 -22.60 -10.90 6.67
N TYR A 135 -22.53 -11.05 5.35
CA TYR A 135 -21.73 -12.07 4.69
C TYR A 135 -21.46 -11.72 3.21
N PRO A 136 -20.23 -11.90 2.67
CA PRO A 136 -19.91 -11.61 1.27
C PRO A 136 -20.49 -12.68 0.33
N PHE A 137 -21.81 -12.71 0.23
CA PHE A 137 -22.58 -13.68 -0.54
C PHE A 137 -22.09 -13.76 -1.99
N ARG A 138 -21.83 -12.60 -2.62
CA ARG A 138 -21.39 -12.54 -4.01
C ARG A 138 -19.98 -13.06 -4.25
N ILE A 139 -19.11 -13.03 -3.22
CA ILE A 139 -17.77 -13.67 -3.31
C ILE A 139 -17.92 -15.19 -3.28
N ALA A 140 -18.83 -15.71 -2.46
CA ALA A 140 -19.12 -17.15 -2.43
C ALA A 140 -19.79 -17.62 -3.73
N GLU A 141 -20.76 -16.87 -4.26
CA GLU A 141 -21.44 -17.17 -5.53
C GLU A 141 -20.51 -17.12 -6.74
N ALA A 142 -19.47 -16.29 -6.69
CA ALA A 142 -18.48 -16.24 -7.77
C ALA A 142 -17.64 -17.52 -7.86
N TRP A 143 -17.67 -18.43 -6.88
CA TRP A 143 -16.95 -19.70 -6.98
C TRP A 143 -17.55 -20.61 -8.07
N PRO A 144 -16.73 -21.30 -8.90
CA PRO A 144 -17.26 -22.15 -9.96
C PRO A 144 -18.23 -23.23 -9.45
N PRO A 145 -19.39 -23.41 -10.10
CA PRO A 145 -20.37 -24.41 -9.68
C PRO A 145 -19.81 -25.83 -9.79
N GLY A 146 -20.17 -26.69 -8.83
CA GLY A 146 -19.74 -28.09 -8.81
C GLY A 146 -18.35 -28.31 -8.19
N LEU A 147 -17.65 -27.26 -7.77
CA LEU A 147 -16.44 -27.38 -6.95
C LEU A 147 -16.76 -27.08 -5.50
N GLU A 148 -16.23 -27.90 -4.59
CA GLU A 148 -16.37 -27.66 -3.16
C GLU A 148 -15.61 -26.38 -2.77
N TRP A 149 -16.33 -25.41 -2.22
CA TRP A 149 -15.75 -24.18 -1.72
C TRP A 149 -15.39 -24.32 -0.24
N LYS A 150 -14.09 -24.26 0.07
CA LYS A 150 -13.54 -24.35 1.43
C LYS A 150 -12.71 -23.09 1.73
N PRO A 151 -13.36 -21.95 2.05
CA PRO A 151 -12.63 -20.73 2.37
C PRO A 151 -11.84 -20.88 3.68
N ALA A 152 -10.89 -19.98 3.90
CA ALA A 152 -10.22 -19.82 5.19
C ALA A 152 -11.24 -19.72 6.33
N GLY A 153 -11.06 -20.52 7.37
CA GLY A 153 -11.64 -20.25 8.70
C GLY A 153 -10.70 -19.36 9.52
N GLY A 154 -11.23 -18.73 10.57
CA GLY A 154 -10.40 -17.99 11.54
C GLY A 154 -10.28 -16.48 11.28
N GLY A 155 -11.11 -15.91 10.39
CA GLY A 155 -11.31 -14.46 10.39
C GLY A 155 -11.64 -13.99 11.80
N ARG A 156 -11.06 -12.87 12.25
CA ARG A 156 -11.25 -12.36 13.61
C ARG A 156 -12.71 -12.03 13.95
N GLY A 157 -13.61 -12.02 12.96
CA GLY A 157 -14.98 -11.56 13.10
C GLY A 157 -15.05 -10.09 13.51
N GLY A 158 -16.25 -9.52 13.55
CA GLY A 158 -16.49 -8.22 14.18
C GLY A 158 -16.22 -6.98 13.32
N TYR A 159 -15.73 -7.12 12.08
CA TYR A 159 -15.91 -6.04 11.11
C TYR A 159 -17.35 -6.14 10.61
N ASP A 160 -18.19 -5.20 11.07
CA ASP A 160 -19.61 -5.14 10.77
C ASP A 160 -19.86 -5.49 9.29
N ASN A 161 -20.76 -6.46 9.08
CA ASN A 161 -21.39 -6.81 7.81
C ASN A 161 -20.73 -7.84 6.86
N CYS A 162 -19.66 -8.56 7.20
CA CYS A 162 -19.10 -9.56 6.24
C CYS A 162 -18.80 -10.95 6.83
N GLY A 163 -19.32 -11.28 8.01
CA GLY A 163 -19.53 -12.66 8.44
C GLY A 163 -18.33 -13.33 9.12
N PRO A 164 -18.50 -14.58 9.60
CA PRO A 164 -17.61 -15.18 10.59
C PRO A 164 -16.20 -15.51 10.07
N ASN A 165 -16.01 -15.58 8.75
CA ASN A 165 -14.73 -15.90 8.12
C ASN A 165 -14.05 -14.68 7.48
N TRP A 166 -14.58 -13.49 7.74
CA TRP A 166 -14.07 -12.24 7.19
C TRP A 166 -13.50 -11.32 8.29
N PRO A 167 -12.46 -10.52 7.98
CA PRO A 167 -11.64 -10.53 6.77
C PRO A 167 -10.78 -11.80 6.66
N TYR A 168 -10.51 -12.23 5.43
CA TYR A 168 -9.55 -13.30 5.19
C TYR A 168 -8.17 -12.87 5.67
N GLU A 169 -7.59 -13.60 6.63
CA GLU A 169 -6.29 -13.27 7.25
C GLU A 169 -5.15 -13.15 6.23
N ASN A 170 -5.27 -13.92 5.15
CA ASN A 170 -4.30 -13.99 4.08
C ASN A 170 -4.52 -12.92 3.00
N VAL A 171 -5.47 -11.99 3.14
CA VAL A 171 -5.71 -10.88 2.20
C VAL A 171 -5.44 -9.54 2.87
N TRP A 172 -4.44 -8.83 2.36
CA TRP A 172 -3.98 -7.54 2.86
C TRP A 172 -4.42 -6.44 1.90
N LEU A 173 -5.10 -5.43 2.42
CA LEU A 173 -5.61 -4.31 1.63
C LEU A 173 -4.78 -3.08 1.92
N GLY A 174 -4.43 -2.34 0.87
CA GLY A 174 -3.62 -1.15 1.02
C GLY A 174 -3.90 -0.08 0.00
N VAL A 175 -3.47 1.13 0.34
CA VAL A 175 -3.55 2.30 -0.54
C VAL A 175 -2.16 2.84 -0.85
N SER A 176 -1.97 3.30 -2.09
CA SER A 176 -0.81 4.13 -2.39
C SER A 176 -1.06 5.56 -1.94
N VAL A 177 -0.06 6.21 -1.38
CA VAL A 177 -0.06 7.64 -1.06
C VAL A 177 1.23 8.24 -1.59
N GLU A 178 1.16 9.44 -2.16
CA GLU A 178 2.33 10.12 -2.71
C GLU A 178 2.82 11.26 -1.82
N ASP A 179 1.92 11.86 -1.06
CA ASP A 179 2.09 13.09 -0.29
C ASP A 179 0.99 13.20 0.78
N GLN A 180 1.01 14.26 1.60
CA GLN A 180 0.00 14.47 2.63
C GLN A 180 -1.43 14.53 2.08
N ALA A 181 -1.66 15.21 0.95
CA ALA A 181 -3.01 15.37 0.40
C ALA A 181 -3.63 14.03 0.01
N THR A 182 -2.85 13.16 -0.62
CA THR A 182 -3.29 11.80 -0.99
C THR A 182 -3.37 10.87 0.21
N ALA A 183 -2.55 11.07 1.25
CA ALA A 183 -2.68 10.39 2.53
C ALA A 183 -3.99 10.73 3.23
N ASP A 184 -4.30 12.01 3.37
CA ASP A 184 -5.54 12.51 4.02
C ASP A 184 -6.79 12.03 3.28
N ALA A 185 -6.74 11.94 1.95
CA ALA A 185 -7.87 11.46 1.15
C ALA A 185 -8.08 9.94 1.25
N ARG A 186 -7.00 9.14 1.23
CA ARG A 186 -7.11 7.68 1.00
C ARG A 186 -7.02 6.84 2.28
N ILE A 187 -6.28 7.28 3.29
CA ILE A 187 -6.09 6.51 4.53
C ILE A 187 -7.38 6.33 5.32
N PRO A 188 -8.25 7.36 5.50
CA PRO A 188 -9.52 7.16 6.21
C PRO A 188 -10.37 6.05 5.58
N LEU A 189 -10.43 6.02 4.25
CA LEU A 189 -11.16 5.00 3.50
C LEU A 189 -10.52 3.60 3.63
N LEU A 190 -9.19 3.51 3.70
CA LEU A 190 -8.50 2.26 4.02
C LEU A 190 -8.87 1.74 5.42
N LEU A 191 -8.96 2.63 6.41
CA LEU A 191 -9.33 2.26 7.77
C LEU A 191 -10.75 1.68 7.84
N GLU A 192 -11.66 2.15 6.98
CA GLU A 192 -13.01 1.61 6.83
C GLU A 192 -13.04 0.24 6.14
N ALA A 193 -12.07 -0.06 5.27
CA ALA A 193 -12.04 -1.31 4.53
C ALA A 193 -11.93 -2.51 5.49
N PRO A 194 -12.69 -3.59 5.27
CA PRO A 194 -12.69 -4.74 6.15
C PRO A 194 -11.49 -5.63 5.79
N ALA A 195 -10.31 -5.29 6.33
CA ALA A 195 -9.04 -5.94 6.04
C ALA A 195 -8.42 -6.58 7.29
N ALA A 196 -7.73 -7.72 7.11
CA ALA A 196 -6.97 -8.35 8.18
C ALA A 196 -5.65 -7.62 8.47
N VAL A 197 -5.07 -7.03 7.42
CA VAL A 197 -3.91 -6.14 7.43
C VAL A 197 -4.23 -4.95 6.54
N ARG A 198 -4.08 -3.74 7.09
CA ARG A 198 -4.17 -2.48 6.35
C ARG A 198 -2.79 -1.91 6.13
N TRP A 199 -2.40 -1.66 4.88
CA TRP A 199 -1.04 -1.21 4.59
C TRP A 199 -0.98 0.01 3.68
N ILE A 200 0.05 0.82 3.87
CA ILE A 200 0.30 2.02 3.07
C ILE A 200 1.53 1.78 2.21
N SER A 201 1.43 2.09 0.92
CA SER A 201 2.58 2.22 0.03
C SER A 201 2.80 3.69 -0.29
N ALA A 202 3.74 4.30 0.44
CA ALA A 202 4.25 5.64 0.18
C ALA A 202 5.23 5.60 -1.02
N GLU A 203 4.70 5.28 -2.22
CA GLU A 203 5.50 5.02 -3.43
C GLU A 203 4.82 5.50 -4.74
N PRO A 204 5.47 6.37 -5.54
CA PRO A 204 6.64 7.15 -5.14
C PRO A 204 6.26 8.17 -4.05
N LEU A 205 7.11 8.34 -3.05
CA LEU A 205 6.94 9.41 -2.06
C LEU A 205 7.42 10.75 -2.65
N LEU A 206 6.47 11.59 -3.02
CA LEU A 206 6.64 12.88 -3.71
C LEU A 206 6.54 14.09 -2.78
N GLY A 207 6.10 13.89 -1.55
CA GLY A 207 6.06 14.91 -0.50
C GLY A 207 6.10 14.30 0.90
N PRO A 208 6.21 15.12 1.95
CA PRO A 208 6.14 14.62 3.32
C PRO A 208 4.77 13.99 3.57
N VAL A 209 4.77 12.87 4.31
CA VAL A 209 3.57 12.24 4.84
C VAL A 209 3.71 12.19 6.35
N ASN A 210 2.92 13.01 7.00
CA ASN A 210 2.56 12.84 8.39
C ASN A 210 1.33 11.94 8.39
N LEU A 211 1.38 10.83 9.13
CA LEU A 211 0.23 9.97 9.34
C LEU A 211 -0.50 10.55 10.56
N PRO A 212 -1.53 11.42 10.37
CA PRO A 212 -2.21 12.03 11.50
C PRO A 212 -2.78 10.96 12.42
N PHE A 213 -2.27 10.95 13.65
CA PHE A 213 -3.05 11.16 14.86
C PHE A 213 -4.48 10.61 14.84
N VAL A 214 -4.66 9.29 14.93
CA VAL A 214 -6.01 8.77 15.19
C VAL A 214 -6.40 9.17 16.61
N ASN A 215 -7.48 9.95 16.75
CA ASN A 215 -8.10 10.19 18.05
C ASN A 215 -8.29 8.85 18.75
N PHE A 216 -7.79 8.73 19.98
CA PHE A 216 -8.07 7.63 20.89
C PHE A 216 -8.91 8.14 22.07
N TRP A 217 -9.75 7.27 22.63
CA TRP A 217 -10.61 7.56 23.76
C TRP A 217 -9.99 6.83 24.93
N CYS A 218 -9.45 7.58 25.89
CA CYS A 218 -8.95 6.98 27.12
C CYS A 218 -10.13 6.44 27.94
N SER A 219 -10.10 5.13 28.23
CA SER A 219 -11.12 4.40 29.00
C SER A 219 -11.37 4.95 30.41
N VAL A 220 -10.45 5.76 30.93
CA VAL A 220 -10.49 6.29 32.31
C VAL A 220 -10.84 7.77 32.36
N CYS A 221 -10.38 8.59 31.41
CA CYS A 221 -10.55 10.05 31.50
C CYS A 221 -11.30 10.69 30.33
N GLY A 222 -11.76 9.89 29.35
CA GLY A 222 -12.49 10.38 28.19
C GLY A 222 -11.74 11.42 27.35
N GLY A 223 -10.41 11.51 27.51
CA GLY A 223 -9.58 12.45 26.77
C GLY A 223 -9.31 11.93 25.37
N THR A 224 -9.39 12.83 24.38
CA THR A 224 -8.86 12.63 23.03
C THR A 224 -7.39 13.04 22.99
N GLY A 225 -6.57 12.32 22.23
CA GLY A 225 -5.13 12.59 22.14
C GLY A 225 -4.51 12.16 20.82
N MET A 226 -3.38 12.80 20.50
CA MET A 226 -2.56 12.62 19.30
C MET A 226 -1.52 11.51 19.51
N LEU A 227 -1.38 10.59 18.55
CA LEU A 227 -0.26 9.64 18.49
C LEU A 227 1.04 10.34 18.09
N GLY A 228 1.90 10.58 19.07
CA GLY A 228 3.27 11.08 18.86
C GLY A 228 4.12 11.16 20.12
N ARG A 229 3.71 10.55 21.26
CA ARG A 229 4.46 10.67 22.52
C ARG A 229 4.48 9.47 23.46
N PHE A 230 3.96 8.29 23.08
CA PHE A 230 3.75 7.22 24.07
C PHE A 230 4.25 5.84 23.59
N PRO A 231 5.54 5.52 23.82
CA PRO A 231 5.99 4.13 23.78
C PRO A 231 5.22 3.35 24.87
N GLY A 232 4.38 2.38 24.49
CA GLY A 232 3.76 1.43 25.43
C GLY A 232 2.31 1.68 25.85
N GLY A 233 1.55 2.57 25.21
CA GLY A 233 0.08 2.61 25.36
C GLY A 233 -0.49 3.20 26.67
N ALA A 234 0.31 3.91 27.48
CA ALA A 234 -0.14 4.51 28.75
C ALA A 234 -0.60 5.98 28.61
N CYS A 235 -1.79 6.32 29.13
CA CYS A 235 -2.37 7.68 29.02
C CYS A 235 -1.82 8.69 30.05
N THR A 236 -1.22 9.79 29.60
CA THR A 236 -0.62 10.81 30.51
C THR A 236 -1.62 11.71 31.23
N ARG A 237 -2.82 11.94 30.69
CA ARG A 237 -3.88 12.71 31.38
C ARG A 237 -4.32 12.03 32.68
N CYS A 238 -4.30 10.70 32.70
CA CYS A 238 -4.57 9.91 33.89
C CYS A 238 -3.32 9.25 34.48
N ALA A 239 -2.11 9.72 34.15
CA ALA A 239 -0.83 9.23 34.67
C ALA A 239 -0.65 7.70 34.54
N GLY A 240 -1.00 7.15 33.38
CA GLY A 240 -0.85 5.73 33.03
C GLY A 240 -1.94 4.81 33.57
N ARG A 241 -3.00 5.35 34.21
CA ARG A 241 -4.10 4.53 34.76
C ARG A 241 -5.05 3.96 33.72
N GLY A 242 -5.08 4.52 32.51
CA GLY A 242 -5.91 4.06 31.40
C GLY A 242 -5.05 3.50 30.29
N GLU A 243 -5.49 2.38 29.73
CA GLU A 243 -4.92 1.80 28.52
C GLU A 243 -5.43 2.54 27.29
N ILE A 244 -4.53 2.80 26.34
CA ILE A 244 -4.86 3.39 25.04
C ILE A 244 -4.88 2.26 24.01
N PRO A 245 -6.05 1.87 23.47
CA PRO A 245 -6.11 0.89 22.40
C PRO A 245 -5.44 1.46 21.14
N ALA A 246 -4.68 0.61 20.43
CA ALA A 246 -3.89 0.95 19.25
C ALA A 246 -4.71 1.17 17.96
N ILE A 247 -5.93 1.78 18.03
CA ILE A 247 -6.51 2.77 17.08
C ILE A 247 -8.08 2.74 16.99
N SER A 248 -8.68 3.97 17.02
CA SER A 248 -10.04 4.50 16.69
C SER A 248 -11.04 4.85 17.84
N THR A 249 -11.78 5.97 17.66
CA THR A 249 -12.82 6.55 18.56
C THR A 249 -14.12 6.94 17.87
N ASP A 250 -14.60 6.15 16.92
CA ASP A 250 -16.02 6.26 16.60
C ASP A 250 -16.84 5.79 17.82
N PRO A 251 -17.71 6.62 18.42
CA PRO A 251 -18.57 6.18 19.51
C PRO A 251 -19.58 5.09 19.10
N ARG A 252 -19.75 4.82 17.79
CA ARG A 252 -20.54 3.69 17.26
C ARG A 252 -19.75 2.38 17.18
N LEU A 253 -18.42 2.43 17.23
CA LEU A 253 -17.52 1.27 17.19
C LEU A 253 -17.04 0.84 18.59
N GLY A 254 -17.65 1.39 19.65
CA GLY A 254 -17.32 1.13 21.06
C GLY A 254 -17.98 -0.11 21.67
N MET A 255 -18.48 -1.05 20.85
CA MET A 255 -18.79 -2.38 21.36
C MET A 255 -17.49 -3.18 21.54
N PRO A 256 -17.36 -4.01 22.60
CA PRO A 256 -16.22 -4.92 22.79
C PRO A 256 -15.94 -5.89 21.62
N SER A 257 -16.83 -5.92 20.62
CA SER A 257 -16.80 -6.80 19.44
C SER A 257 -16.24 -6.16 18.17
N THR A 258 -15.91 -4.87 18.14
CA THR A 258 -15.39 -4.22 16.91
C THR A 258 -13.85 -4.19 16.92
N PRO A 259 -13.17 -4.91 16.01
CA PRO A 259 -11.72 -4.97 15.95
C PRO A 259 -11.13 -3.59 15.58
N MET A 260 -10.01 -3.25 16.23
CA MET A 260 -9.32 -1.98 16.04
C MET A 260 -8.95 -1.76 14.56
N ARG A 261 -9.44 -0.67 13.98
CA ARG A 261 -9.15 -0.26 12.61
C ARG A 261 -7.85 0.52 12.59
N ARG A 262 -6.71 -0.15 12.45
CA ARG A 262 -5.36 0.44 12.48
C ARG A 262 -4.59 0.28 11.17
N ILE A 263 -3.50 1.03 11.02
CA ILE A 263 -2.47 0.74 10.00
C ILE A 263 -1.56 -0.35 10.55
N ASP A 264 -1.36 -1.43 9.79
CA ASP A 264 -0.57 -2.59 10.18
C ASP A 264 0.81 -2.65 9.52
N TRP A 265 1.02 -1.89 8.43
CA TRP A 265 2.29 -1.88 7.70
C TRP A 265 2.47 -0.63 6.85
N VAL A 266 3.68 -0.10 6.78
CA VAL A 266 4.03 1.02 5.89
C VAL A 266 5.25 0.67 5.07
N VAL A 267 5.14 0.87 3.76
CA VAL A 267 6.24 0.77 2.79
C VAL A 267 6.53 2.16 2.25
N ALA A 268 7.80 2.56 2.19
CA ALA A 268 8.23 3.82 1.58
C ALA A 268 9.28 3.59 0.49
N GLY A 269 9.24 4.40 -0.57
CA GLY A 269 10.22 4.31 -1.65
C GLY A 269 10.13 5.43 -2.68
N GLY A 270 11.27 5.69 -3.33
CA GLY A 270 11.38 6.70 -4.37
C GLY A 270 11.00 6.21 -5.78
N GLU A 271 10.88 7.15 -6.71
CA GLU A 271 10.45 6.87 -8.08
C GLU A 271 11.57 6.20 -8.91
N SER A 272 11.20 5.24 -9.76
CA SER A 272 12.13 4.51 -10.65
C SER A 272 11.93 4.88 -12.12
N GLY A 273 12.95 4.67 -12.94
CA GLY A 273 12.88 4.85 -14.40
C GLY A 273 13.40 6.21 -14.90
N PRO A 274 13.46 6.40 -16.22
CA PRO A 274 14.23 7.48 -16.85
C PRO A 274 13.77 8.90 -16.48
N LYS A 275 12.53 9.05 -15.99
CA LYS A 275 11.91 10.31 -15.61
C LYS A 275 11.67 10.43 -14.09
N ALA A 276 12.30 9.56 -13.30
CA ALA A 276 12.13 9.53 -11.86
C ALA A 276 12.42 10.89 -11.21
N ARG A 277 11.52 11.31 -10.33
CA ARG A 277 11.70 12.47 -9.45
C ARG A 277 12.44 12.06 -8.17
N PRO A 278 13.32 12.92 -7.64
CA PRO A 278 14.01 12.65 -6.38
C PRO A 278 13.07 12.81 -5.17
N MET A 279 13.28 11.99 -4.15
CA MET A 279 12.57 12.03 -2.85
C MET A 279 13.48 12.68 -1.80
N HIS A 280 12.96 13.63 -1.01
CA HIS A 280 13.76 14.21 0.07
C HIS A 280 14.02 13.16 1.16
N PRO A 281 15.26 13.00 1.66
CA PRO A 281 15.61 11.95 2.62
C PRO A 281 14.84 12.04 3.93
N GLU A 282 14.57 13.24 4.42
CA GLU A 282 13.83 13.42 5.68
C GLU A 282 12.39 12.89 5.59
N TRP A 283 11.74 12.89 4.42
CA TRP A 283 10.37 12.38 4.31
C TRP A 283 10.28 10.90 4.67
N ALA A 284 11.22 10.09 4.17
CA ALA A 284 11.30 8.67 4.51
C ALA A 284 11.75 8.44 5.96
N GLY A 285 12.70 9.25 6.46
CA GLY A 285 13.17 9.18 7.85
C GLY A 285 12.07 9.50 8.87
N VAL A 286 11.33 10.59 8.65
CA VAL A 286 10.21 10.99 9.51
C VAL A 286 9.07 9.98 9.43
N LEU A 287 8.77 9.40 8.26
CA LEU A 287 7.77 8.35 8.13
C LEU A 287 8.16 7.06 8.86
N ARG A 288 9.44 6.66 8.80
CA ARG A 288 9.99 5.56 9.61
C ARG A 288 9.80 5.83 11.11
N ASP A 289 10.19 7.01 11.58
CA ASP A 289 10.17 7.34 13.00
C ASP A 289 8.74 7.37 13.55
N GLN A 290 7.77 7.83 12.75
CA GLN A 290 6.34 7.70 13.05
C GLN A 290 5.92 6.23 13.22
N CYS A 291 6.37 5.34 12.32
CA CYS A 291 6.06 3.91 12.40
C CYS A 291 6.68 3.25 13.64
N VAL A 292 7.95 3.55 13.93
CA VAL A 292 8.65 3.08 15.15
C VAL A 292 7.91 3.53 16.40
N GLY A 293 7.55 4.82 16.47
CA GLY A 293 6.80 5.38 17.60
C GLY A 293 5.42 4.76 17.81
N ALA A 294 4.79 4.26 16.75
CA ALA A 294 3.49 3.59 16.78
C ALA A 294 3.57 2.05 16.90
N GLY A 295 4.77 1.46 16.85
CA GLY A 295 4.94 0.00 16.80
C GLY A 295 4.44 -0.64 15.50
N VAL A 296 4.42 0.11 14.40
CA VAL A 296 4.01 -0.35 13.07
C VAL A 296 5.24 -0.81 12.29
N PRO A 297 5.26 -2.03 11.73
CA PRO A 297 6.30 -2.47 10.83
C PRO A 297 6.52 -1.50 9.66
N PHE A 298 7.78 -1.15 9.42
CA PHE A 298 8.19 -0.24 8.36
C PHE A 298 9.16 -0.94 7.40
N LEU A 299 8.91 -0.82 6.10
CA LEU A 299 9.80 -1.27 5.05
C LEU A 299 10.25 -0.09 4.19
N PHE A 300 11.56 0.15 4.13
CA PHE A 300 12.14 1.04 3.13
C PHE A 300 12.52 0.22 1.92
N LYS A 301 11.79 0.41 0.81
CA LYS A 301 11.99 -0.39 -0.38
C LYS A 301 13.28 0.00 -1.06
N GLN A 302 13.40 1.27 -1.45
CA GLN A 302 14.56 1.83 -2.14
C GLN A 302 14.43 3.34 -2.36
N TRP A 303 15.53 3.99 -2.71
CA TRP A 303 15.53 5.39 -3.12
C TRP A 303 15.04 5.66 -4.56
N GLY A 304 14.98 4.64 -5.41
CA GLY A 304 14.69 4.81 -6.85
C GLY A 304 15.93 5.26 -7.63
N GLU A 305 15.80 6.08 -8.67
CA GLU A 305 16.97 6.48 -9.50
C GLU A 305 17.94 7.48 -8.83
N TRP A 306 17.52 8.07 -7.73
CA TRP A 306 18.23 9.12 -7.01
C TRP A 306 18.71 8.59 -5.67
N ALA A 307 19.80 9.11 -5.13
CA ALA A 307 20.22 8.86 -3.76
C ALA A 307 20.64 10.18 -3.09
N PRO A 308 20.52 10.30 -1.75
CA PRO A 308 21.14 11.39 -1.03
C PRO A 308 22.65 11.36 -1.23
N ARG A 309 23.25 12.55 -1.28
CA ARG A 309 24.69 12.73 -1.22
C ARG A 309 25.10 12.84 0.25
N GLY A 310 26.06 12.03 0.66
CA GLY A 310 26.54 12.06 2.03
C GLY A 310 27.72 11.12 2.26
N PRO A 311 27.94 10.73 3.52
CA PRO A 311 28.87 9.67 3.89
C PRO A 311 28.38 8.31 3.38
N ALA A 312 29.26 7.56 2.70
CA ALA A 312 28.95 6.23 2.16
C ALA A 312 28.50 5.23 3.24
N VAL A 313 28.94 5.41 4.49
CA VAL A 313 28.52 4.60 5.65
C VAL A 313 27.02 4.69 5.95
N MET A 314 26.36 5.79 5.55
CA MET A 314 24.90 5.94 5.67
C MET A 314 24.15 5.42 4.44
N GLY A 315 24.84 4.77 3.50
CA GLY A 315 24.27 4.37 2.21
C GLY A 315 24.12 5.53 1.23
N TYR A 316 24.76 6.67 1.50
CA TYR A 316 24.72 7.87 0.68
C TYR A 316 26.07 8.01 -0.02
N PRO A 317 26.31 7.35 -1.17
CA PRO A 317 27.59 7.47 -1.86
C PRO A 317 27.85 8.92 -2.27
N SER A 318 29.04 9.23 -2.75
CA SER A 318 29.30 10.50 -3.45
C SER A 318 29.94 10.17 -4.78
N VAL A 319 29.19 10.39 -5.87
CA VAL A 319 29.64 10.06 -7.23
C VAL A 319 29.93 11.36 -7.97
N GLU A 320 31.06 11.41 -8.67
CA GLU A 320 31.44 12.54 -9.52
C GLU A 320 30.83 12.42 -10.93
N GLY A 321 30.68 13.54 -11.63
CA GLY A 321 30.18 13.56 -13.02
C GLY A 321 28.70 13.18 -13.21
N VAL A 322 27.91 13.08 -12.13
CA VAL A 322 26.48 12.78 -12.18
C VAL A 322 25.61 14.01 -11.98
N LEU A 323 24.38 13.97 -12.50
CA LEU A 323 23.38 15.01 -12.29
C LEU A 323 23.05 15.14 -10.79
N ARG A 324 23.01 16.39 -10.30
CA ARG A 324 22.69 16.71 -8.90
C ARG A 324 21.59 17.75 -8.83
N ILE A 325 20.72 17.62 -7.83
CA ILE A 325 19.64 18.55 -7.55
C ILE A 325 19.65 18.86 -6.05
N ARG A 326 19.46 20.13 -5.70
CA ARG A 326 19.18 20.56 -4.33
C ARG A 326 17.67 20.51 -4.12
N LEU A 327 17.23 19.80 -3.09
CA LEU A 327 15.85 19.76 -2.63
C LEU A 327 15.73 20.51 -1.31
N THR A 328 14.57 21.09 -1.09
CA THR A 328 14.08 21.45 0.24
C THR A 328 13.06 20.42 0.69
N ASP A 329 12.80 20.37 1.98
CA ASP A 329 11.76 19.57 2.60
C ASP A 329 10.33 19.95 2.18
N LEU A 330 10.15 21.10 1.51
CA LEU A 330 8.88 21.64 0.99
C LEU A 330 8.45 21.08 -0.39
N GLY A 331 9.25 20.24 -1.05
CA GLY A 331 8.89 19.61 -2.33
C GLY A 331 9.11 20.48 -3.59
N GLU A 332 8.58 20.05 -4.74
CA GLU A 332 8.94 20.55 -6.09
C GLU A 332 8.69 22.06 -6.36
N ASN A 333 7.95 22.79 -5.51
CA ASN A 333 7.51 24.18 -5.76
C ASN A 333 7.99 25.23 -4.74
N GLY A 334 8.99 24.91 -3.90
CA GLY A 334 9.35 25.76 -2.73
C GLY A 334 9.69 27.24 -3.03
N SER A 335 10.24 27.56 -4.20
CA SER A 335 10.62 28.94 -4.56
C SER A 335 9.47 29.82 -5.07
N ASP A 336 8.47 29.23 -5.72
CA ASP A 336 7.41 29.98 -6.42
C ASP A 336 6.24 30.39 -5.50
N LEU A 337 6.27 29.95 -4.24
CA LEU A 337 5.28 30.25 -3.20
C LEU A 337 5.85 31.09 -2.04
N GLY A 338 7.08 31.62 -2.17
CA GLY A 338 7.70 32.49 -1.17
C GLY A 338 8.07 31.80 0.15
N ALA A 339 8.36 30.49 0.12
CA ALA A 339 8.72 29.75 1.32
C ALA A 339 10.24 29.74 1.58
N GLU A 340 10.64 29.95 2.84
CA GLU A 340 12.01 29.80 3.35
C GLU A 340 12.08 28.49 4.16
N GLY A 341 12.49 27.38 3.55
CA GLY A 341 12.74 26.11 4.26
C GLY A 341 14.23 25.94 4.57
N ASP A 342 14.60 25.76 5.84
CA ASP A 342 16.00 25.73 6.29
C ASP A 342 16.71 24.39 6.00
N ASN A 343 15.96 23.28 5.90
CA ASN A 343 16.50 21.95 5.63
C ASN A 343 16.61 21.68 4.13
N HIS A 344 17.83 21.40 3.68
CA HIS A 344 18.12 21.11 2.28
C HIS A 344 18.95 19.84 2.13
N ALA A 345 18.61 19.05 1.12
CA ALA A 345 19.34 17.84 0.76
C ALA A 345 19.86 17.93 -0.68
N TRP A 346 21.07 17.43 -0.90
CA TRP A 346 21.59 17.22 -2.25
C TRP A 346 21.31 15.80 -2.70
N MET A 347 20.53 15.66 -3.76
CA MET A 347 20.24 14.38 -4.41
C MET A 347 21.10 14.24 -5.66
N GLN A 348 21.51 13.01 -5.97
CA GLN A 348 22.31 12.68 -7.15
C GLN A 348 21.69 11.51 -7.90
N ARG A 349 21.69 11.58 -9.22
CA ARG A 349 21.13 10.54 -10.08
C ARG A 349 22.19 9.50 -10.40
N ILE A 350 22.17 8.41 -9.65
CA ILE A 350 23.18 7.33 -9.75
C ILE A 350 22.60 6.02 -10.26
N GLY A 351 21.29 5.97 -10.48
CA GLY A 351 20.60 4.80 -11.00
C GLY A 351 20.08 3.89 -9.90
N ASN A 352 18.94 3.24 -10.15
CA ASN A 352 18.23 2.40 -9.16
C ASN A 352 19.16 1.42 -8.41
N LYS A 353 19.95 0.64 -9.15
CA LYS A 353 20.85 -0.37 -8.55
C LYS A 353 21.89 0.23 -7.60
N ALA A 354 22.40 1.43 -7.92
CA ALA A 354 23.44 2.07 -7.11
C ALA A 354 22.86 2.87 -5.94
N ALA A 355 21.63 3.37 -6.07
CA ALA A 355 20.94 4.11 -5.01
C ALA A 355 20.57 3.20 -3.83
N GLY A 356 20.19 1.96 -4.10
CA GLY A 356 20.05 0.93 -3.07
C GLY A 356 18.91 1.16 -2.08
N ARG A 357 19.01 0.48 -0.93
CA ARG A 357 17.91 0.27 0.03
C ARG A 357 18.24 0.69 1.47
N LEU A 358 19.38 1.36 1.66
CA LEU A 358 19.78 1.81 2.99
C LEU A 358 19.14 3.17 3.28
N LEU A 359 18.42 3.26 4.40
CA LEU A 359 17.93 4.52 4.97
C LEU A 359 18.69 4.74 6.28
N ASP A 360 19.50 5.80 6.31
CA ASP A 360 20.44 6.12 7.40
C ASP A 360 21.39 4.96 7.75
N GLY A 361 21.92 4.31 6.71
CA GLY A 361 22.89 3.21 6.85
C GLY A 361 22.31 1.86 7.24
N VAL A 362 20.99 1.75 7.41
CA VAL A 362 20.32 0.54 7.88
C VAL A 362 19.28 0.05 6.88
N LEU A 363 19.12 -1.28 6.77
CA LEU A 363 18.01 -1.90 6.07
C LEU A 363 16.76 -1.89 6.94
N HIS A 364 15.65 -1.41 6.39
CA HIS A 364 14.34 -1.46 7.06
C HIS A 364 13.47 -2.43 6.27
N ASP A 365 13.33 -3.66 6.77
CA ASP A 365 12.70 -4.80 6.08
C ASP A 365 11.62 -5.48 6.97
N ALA A 366 10.92 -4.69 7.80
CA ALA A 366 9.93 -5.23 8.72
C ALA A 366 8.59 -5.56 8.01
N TYR A 367 7.93 -6.64 8.44
CA TYR A 367 6.64 -7.10 7.94
C TYR A 367 5.66 -7.39 9.08
N PRO A 368 4.34 -7.33 8.82
CA PRO A 368 3.32 -7.82 9.76
C PRO A 368 3.55 -9.28 10.16
N GLY A 369 3.37 -9.59 11.44
CA GLY A 369 3.39 -10.96 11.96
C GLY A 369 4.78 -11.59 12.14
N VAL A 370 5.86 -10.90 11.77
CA VAL A 370 7.23 -11.29 12.12
C VAL A 370 7.64 -10.52 13.37
N ALA A 371 7.91 -11.20 14.48
CA ALA A 371 8.41 -10.54 15.68
C ALA A 371 9.76 -9.87 15.33
N ASN A 372 9.87 -8.56 15.58
CA ASN A 372 11.15 -7.87 15.52
C ASN A 372 12.03 -8.48 16.62
N VAL A 373 13.04 -9.25 16.21
CA VAL A 373 14.05 -9.82 17.11
C VAL A 373 15.10 -8.78 17.43
#